data_AF-A0A7X2TD83-F1
#
_entry.id   AF-A0A7X2TD83-F1
#
_cell.length_a   1.000
_cell.length_b   1.000
_cell.length_c   1.000
_cell.angle_alpha   90.00
_cell.angle_beta   90.00
_cell.angle_gamma   90.00
#
_symmetry.space_group_name_H-M   'P 1'
#
loop_
_entity.id
_entity.type
_entity.pdbx_description
1 polymer ?
#
loop_
_entity_poly.entity_id
_entity_poly.type
_entity_poly.pdbx_seq_one_letter_code
_entity_poly.pdbx_strand_id
1 'polypeptide(L)'
;MATTRHFTRHINVGETIAEAIKDCIDYGKNPDKTRGGKLISAYECDPATVDAEFLLSKSKYKAITGRVQKWDEDILCYQIRQSFLPGEVTPEEANRIGYELGMSWTKGNHAFIVTTHIDKAHVHNHIYYNSTSLDCTRKFRNFWNSSFAIRRVSDRICLEHGLSIVKNPKPRSKGKFKNYGEWLGDNKPPTFQERLRAQIDAALLQKPADFSAFLSLMKAAGYEVKHGRGGALSFRCPGQERFTRCRASTLGEGYGPEEIRAVIEGRAPLPSSRAAEPVKPGRRLNLIIDIQNRLQGKGPAYKRWAKVFNLKQMAAALAYLQDNGLTEYEQLEKKAGEATERFHVLAGKIKTVEAALAANAELKGATVNYAKTRPVFEAYKASRYSKKFLAEHEADIEIYRAARAQMSAILEGAKLPKIEKQKEEGRRLAAEKKELYAEYREARKDMREVTTAKANIDYLLGLTGQEKNKEQER
;
A
#
# COMPACT_ATOMS: atom_id res chain seq x y z
N MET A 1 -9.73 -1.95 -34.67
CA MET A 1 -10.12 -2.80 -33.54
C MET A 1 -11.19 -2.06 -32.77
N ALA A 2 -12.25 -2.76 -32.41
CA ALA A 2 -13.35 -2.21 -31.65
C ALA A 2 -12.90 -1.70 -30.27
N THR A 3 -13.36 -0.52 -29.87
CA THR A 3 -13.09 0.05 -28.55
C THR A 3 -14.31 0.77 -28.01
N THR A 4 -14.47 0.80 -26.67
CA THR A 4 -15.59 1.47 -26.02
C THR A 4 -15.15 2.45 -24.94
N ARG A 5 -15.91 3.54 -24.78
CA ARG A 5 -15.79 4.47 -23.64
C ARG A 5 -17.16 4.79 -23.07
N HIS A 6 -17.26 4.87 -21.75
CA HIS A 6 -18.49 5.16 -21.02
C HIS A 6 -18.38 6.52 -20.34
N PHE A 7 -19.41 7.35 -20.45
CA PHE A 7 -19.47 8.70 -19.92
C PHE A 7 -20.77 8.90 -19.14
N THR A 8 -20.70 9.67 -18.06
CA THR A 8 -21.87 10.26 -17.39
C THR A 8 -22.06 11.67 -17.92
N ARG A 9 -23.32 12.07 -18.12
CA ARG A 9 -23.68 13.43 -18.53
C ARG A 9 -24.36 14.12 -17.36
N HIS A 10 -23.84 15.29 -17.03
CA HIS A 10 -24.29 16.15 -15.94
C HIS A 10 -24.70 17.50 -16.53
N ILE A 11 -25.38 18.31 -15.73
CA ILE A 11 -25.67 19.70 -16.08
C ILE A 11 -24.36 20.49 -16.20
N ASN A 12 -24.28 21.41 -17.16
CA ASN A 12 -23.17 22.37 -17.22
C ASN A 12 -23.50 23.61 -16.40
N VAL A 13 -22.46 24.37 -16.03
CA VAL A 13 -22.63 25.63 -15.28
C VAL A 13 -23.38 26.64 -16.16
N GLY A 14 -24.54 27.10 -15.69
CA GLY A 14 -25.36 28.11 -16.38
C GLY A 14 -26.45 27.57 -17.30
N GLU A 15 -26.55 26.25 -17.47
CA GLU A 15 -27.61 25.59 -18.25
C GLU A 15 -28.73 25.05 -17.34
N THR A 16 -29.93 24.93 -17.89
CA THR A 16 -31.02 24.13 -17.31
C THR A 16 -30.83 22.64 -17.63
N ILE A 17 -31.51 21.76 -16.88
CA ILE A 17 -31.49 20.31 -17.16
C ILE A 17 -31.99 19.99 -18.57
N ALA A 18 -33.00 20.72 -19.06
CA ALA A 18 -33.57 20.53 -20.39
C ALA A 18 -32.55 20.88 -21.48
N GLU A 19 -31.88 22.03 -21.36
CA GLU A 19 -30.82 22.47 -22.28
C GLU A 19 -29.66 21.48 -22.30
N ALA A 20 -29.16 21.06 -21.13
CA ALA A 20 -28.04 20.13 -21.02
C ALA A 20 -28.32 18.75 -21.67
N ILE A 21 -29.55 18.24 -21.55
CA ILE A 21 -29.98 17.00 -22.22
C ILE A 21 -30.05 17.23 -23.73
N LYS A 22 -30.69 18.31 -24.15
CA LYS A 22 -30.87 18.67 -25.56
C LYS A 22 -29.55 18.84 -26.27
N ASP A 23 -28.63 19.66 -25.75
CA ASP A 23 -27.33 19.93 -26.37
C ASP A 23 -26.51 18.66 -26.57
N CYS A 24 -26.53 17.79 -25.56
CA CYS A 24 -25.82 16.52 -25.59
C CYS A 24 -26.36 15.56 -26.67
N ILE A 25 -27.69 15.51 -26.83
CA ILE A 25 -28.41 14.68 -27.77
C ILE A 25 -28.30 15.26 -29.19
N ASP A 26 -28.52 16.56 -29.38
CA ASP A 26 -28.46 17.24 -30.67
C ASP A 26 -27.05 17.18 -31.27
N TYR A 27 -26.01 17.32 -30.44
CA TYR A 27 -24.63 17.05 -30.87
C TYR A 27 -24.47 15.63 -31.42
N GLY A 28 -25.10 14.66 -30.78
CA GLY A 28 -25.09 13.26 -31.18
C GLY A 28 -25.89 13.01 -32.46
N LYS A 29 -27.02 13.69 -32.65
CA LYS A 29 -27.93 13.53 -33.80
C LYS A 29 -27.51 14.33 -35.04
N ASN A 30 -26.48 15.18 -34.94
CA ASN A 30 -26.04 16.08 -36.02
C ASN A 30 -26.15 15.42 -37.42
N PRO A 31 -27.01 15.95 -38.32
CA PRO A 31 -27.27 15.38 -39.64
C PRO A 31 -26.03 15.19 -40.52
N ASP A 32 -25.05 16.09 -40.42
CA ASP A 32 -23.80 16.03 -41.21
C ASP A 32 -22.98 14.78 -40.85
N LYS A 33 -23.09 14.32 -39.60
CA LYS A 33 -22.37 13.15 -39.09
C LYS A 33 -23.15 11.85 -39.27
N THR A 34 -24.47 11.92 -39.40
CA THR A 34 -25.40 10.78 -39.35
C THR A 34 -26.11 10.51 -40.69
N ARG A 35 -25.59 11.08 -41.78
CA ARG A 35 -26.17 10.96 -43.13
C ARG A 35 -27.63 11.44 -43.17
N GLY A 36 -27.85 12.68 -42.74
CA GLY A 36 -29.18 13.28 -42.71
C GLY A 36 -30.13 12.62 -41.71
N GLY A 37 -29.60 12.01 -40.63
CA GLY A 37 -30.38 11.28 -39.63
C GLY A 37 -30.69 9.82 -39.95
N LYS A 38 -30.32 9.31 -41.14
CA LYS A 38 -30.57 7.91 -41.54
C LYS A 38 -29.81 6.88 -40.69
N LEU A 39 -28.73 7.31 -40.04
CA LEU A 39 -27.90 6.47 -39.17
C LEU A 39 -28.25 6.65 -37.68
N ILE A 40 -29.53 6.85 -37.39
CA ILE A 40 -30.07 6.96 -36.05
C ILE A 40 -31.07 5.83 -35.83
N SER A 41 -30.92 5.11 -34.73
CA SER A 41 -31.88 4.11 -34.25
C SER A 41 -32.22 4.38 -32.78
N ALA A 42 -33.39 3.92 -32.35
CA ALA A 42 -33.90 4.21 -31.01
C ALA A 42 -34.70 3.04 -30.45
N TYR A 43 -34.75 2.95 -29.12
CA TYR A 43 -35.54 2.00 -28.37
C TYR A 43 -36.32 2.75 -27.29
N GLU A 44 -37.65 2.56 -27.27
CA GLU A 44 -38.57 3.15 -26.29
C GLU A 44 -38.45 4.68 -26.16
N CYS A 45 -38.09 5.34 -27.28
CA CYS A 45 -38.11 6.79 -27.46
C CYS A 45 -38.08 7.15 -28.95
N ASP A 46 -38.52 8.36 -29.29
CA ASP A 46 -38.43 8.89 -30.66
C ASP A 46 -37.18 9.80 -30.78
N PRO A 47 -36.31 9.62 -31.81
CA PRO A 47 -35.17 10.49 -32.05
C PRO A 47 -35.48 12.00 -32.09
N ALA A 48 -36.68 12.39 -32.51
CA ALA A 48 -37.12 13.78 -32.58
C ALA A 48 -37.43 14.37 -31.21
N THR A 49 -37.92 13.56 -30.26
CA THR A 49 -38.41 14.02 -28.94
C THR A 49 -37.67 13.41 -27.75
N VAL A 50 -36.59 12.65 -27.98
CA VAL A 50 -35.85 11.90 -26.96
C VAL A 50 -35.39 12.76 -25.77
N ASP A 51 -35.02 14.02 -25.99
CA ASP A 51 -34.64 14.96 -24.94
C ASP A 51 -35.81 15.27 -24.00
N ALA A 52 -36.98 15.57 -24.57
CA ALA A 52 -38.22 15.79 -23.82
C ALA A 52 -38.71 14.51 -23.13
N GLU A 53 -38.61 13.36 -23.79
CA GLU A 53 -38.98 12.06 -23.22
C GLU A 53 -38.09 11.66 -22.04
N PHE A 54 -36.77 11.91 -22.14
CA PHE A 54 -35.84 11.65 -21.04
C PHE A 54 -36.16 12.53 -19.83
N LEU A 55 -36.47 13.80 -20.07
CA LEU A 55 -36.92 14.73 -19.06
C LEU A 55 -38.25 14.29 -18.42
N LEU A 56 -39.20 13.83 -19.24
CA LEU A 56 -40.50 13.31 -18.77
C LEU A 56 -40.33 12.10 -17.85
N SER A 57 -39.47 11.13 -18.20
CA SER A 57 -39.19 9.98 -17.32
C SER A 57 -38.62 10.43 -15.97
N LYS A 58 -37.75 11.44 -15.96
CA LYS A 58 -37.21 12.02 -14.71
C LYS A 58 -38.30 12.69 -13.87
N SER A 59 -39.20 13.44 -14.50
CA SER A 59 -40.34 14.06 -13.82
C SER A 59 -41.28 13.00 -13.23
N LYS A 60 -41.59 11.94 -13.98
CA LYS A 60 -42.38 10.79 -13.48
C LYS A 60 -41.68 10.08 -12.32
N TYR A 61 -40.37 9.86 -12.40
CA TYR A 61 -39.60 9.28 -11.30
C TYR A 61 -39.66 10.12 -10.02
N LYS A 62 -39.57 11.45 -10.14
CA LYS A 62 -39.74 12.37 -9.00
C LYS A 62 -41.14 12.24 -8.41
N ALA A 63 -42.18 12.21 -9.24
CA ALA A 63 -43.56 12.08 -8.79
C ALA A 63 -43.84 10.73 -8.10
N ILE A 64 -43.33 9.63 -8.63
CA ILE A 64 -43.55 8.27 -8.10
C ILE A 64 -42.75 8.04 -6.80
N THR A 65 -41.49 8.47 -6.75
CA THR A 65 -40.57 8.10 -5.67
C THR A 65 -40.36 9.18 -4.62
N GLY A 66 -40.73 10.43 -4.91
CA GLY A 66 -40.43 11.61 -4.09
C GLY A 66 -38.94 11.97 -4.03
N ARG A 67 -38.05 11.25 -4.73
CA ARG A 67 -36.60 11.42 -4.64
C ARG A 67 -36.11 12.49 -5.62
N VAL A 68 -35.37 13.47 -5.10
CA VAL A 68 -34.69 14.51 -5.88
C VAL A 68 -33.19 14.41 -5.63
N GLN A 69 -32.38 14.41 -6.69
CA GLN A 69 -30.92 14.50 -6.58
C GLN A 69 -30.50 15.97 -6.57
N LYS A 70 -29.35 16.26 -5.96
CA LYS A 70 -28.76 17.60 -6.04
C LYS A 70 -28.48 17.95 -7.50
N TRP A 71 -28.63 19.23 -7.81
CA TRP A 71 -28.57 19.74 -9.18
C TRP A 71 -27.23 19.41 -9.87
N ASP A 72 -26.12 19.49 -9.16
CA ASP A 72 -24.75 19.26 -9.63
C ASP A 72 -24.30 17.78 -9.58
N GLU A 73 -25.00 16.96 -8.80
CA GLU A 73 -24.71 15.53 -8.65
C GLU A 73 -25.58 14.64 -9.57
N ASP A 74 -26.69 15.16 -10.13
CA ASP A 74 -27.60 14.36 -10.94
C ASP A 74 -26.95 13.93 -12.27
N ILE A 75 -27.10 12.64 -12.59
CA ILE A 75 -26.74 12.09 -13.89
C ILE A 75 -27.97 12.23 -14.78
N LEU A 76 -27.85 13.03 -15.84
CA LEU A 76 -28.94 13.32 -16.76
C LEU A 76 -29.18 12.14 -17.69
N CYS A 77 -28.12 11.69 -18.36
CA CYS A 77 -28.10 10.48 -19.17
C CYS A 77 -26.69 9.88 -19.16
N TYR A 78 -26.57 8.70 -19.73
CA TYR A 78 -25.28 8.04 -19.94
C TYR A 78 -24.98 7.98 -21.42
N GLN A 79 -23.70 7.92 -21.74
CA GLN A 79 -23.24 7.79 -23.12
C GLN A 79 -22.19 6.69 -23.26
N ILE A 80 -22.35 5.84 -24.27
CA ILE A 80 -21.33 4.91 -24.73
C ILE A 80 -20.83 5.41 -26.08
N ARG A 81 -19.51 5.53 -26.23
CA ARG A 81 -18.87 5.65 -27.54
C ARG A 81 -18.28 4.30 -27.92
N GLN A 82 -18.62 3.79 -29.09
CA GLN A 82 -18.08 2.54 -29.65
C GLN A 82 -17.42 2.85 -30.99
N SER A 83 -16.12 2.64 -31.12
CA SER A 83 -15.36 2.92 -32.35
C SER A 83 -14.89 1.61 -32.97
N PHE A 84 -14.88 1.52 -34.30
CA PHE A 84 -14.46 0.33 -35.06
C PHE A 84 -13.15 0.55 -35.81
N LEU A 85 -12.52 -0.51 -36.35
CA LEU A 85 -11.36 -0.32 -37.24
C LEU A 85 -11.81 0.42 -38.52
N PRO A 86 -11.03 1.38 -39.03
CA PRO A 86 -11.27 1.94 -40.37
C PRO A 86 -11.43 0.84 -41.42
N GLY A 87 -12.49 0.92 -42.23
CA GLY A 87 -12.76 0.00 -43.34
C GLY A 87 -13.32 -1.38 -42.96
N GLU A 88 -13.50 -1.68 -41.68
CA GLU A 88 -13.93 -3.01 -41.21
C GLU A 88 -15.46 -3.17 -41.13
N VAL A 89 -16.19 -2.07 -40.96
CA VAL A 89 -17.65 -2.09 -40.77
C VAL A 89 -18.32 -0.99 -41.58
N THR A 90 -19.49 -1.30 -42.15
CA THR A 90 -20.32 -0.27 -42.80
C THR A 90 -21.05 0.57 -41.75
N PRO A 91 -21.44 1.83 -42.06
CA PRO A 91 -22.20 2.65 -41.12
C PRO A 91 -23.52 2.03 -40.64
N GLU A 92 -24.20 1.28 -41.52
CA GLU A 92 -25.47 0.61 -41.20
C GLU A 92 -25.24 -0.57 -40.26
N GLU A 93 -24.21 -1.37 -40.53
CA GLU A 93 -23.82 -2.49 -39.68
C GLU A 93 -23.33 -2.01 -38.31
N ALA A 94 -22.52 -0.94 -38.29
CA ALA A 94 -22.12 -0.29 -37.06
C ALA A 94 -23.34 0.16 -36.24
N ASN A 95 -24.36 0.74 -36.87
CA ASN A 95 -25.59 1.14 -36.18
C ASN A 95 -26.32 -0.07 -35.57
N ARG A 96 -26.48 -1.16 -36.33
CA ARG A 96 -27.07 -2.43 -35.85
C ARG A 96 -26.34 -2.97 -34.63
N ILE A 97 -25.01 -3.07 -34.70
CA ILE A 97 -24.15 -3.51 -33.59
C ILE A 97 -24.28 -2.57 -32.38
N GLY A 98 -24.40 -1.26 -32.62
CA GLY A 98 -24.64 -0.27 -31.58
C GLY A 98 -25.98 -0.47 -30.88
N TYR A 99 -27.02 -0.83 -31.62
CA TYR A 99 -28.34 -1.15 -31.09
C TYR A 99 -28.31 -2.41 -30.22
N GLU A 100 -27.67 -3.48 -30.68
CA GLU A 100 -27.47 -4.72 -29.91
C GLU A 100 -26.69 -4.47 -28.62
N LEU A 101 -25.66 -3.61 -28.68
CA LEU A 101 -24.90 -3.19 -27.50
C LEU A 101 -25.78 -2.41 -26.53
N GLY A 102 -26.57 -1.45 -27.02
CA GLY A 102 -27.53 -0.69 -26.23
C GLY A 102 -28.52 -1.61 -25.51
N MET A 103 -29.15 -2.51 -26.25
CA MET A 103 -30.11 -3.49 -25.73
C MET A 103 -29.49 -4.42 -24.69
N SER A 104 -28.33 -5.02 -25.00
CA SER A 104 -27.62 -5.93 -24.09
C SER A 104 -27.17 -5.23 -22.81
N TRP A 105 -26.75 -3.97 -22.90
CA TRP A 105 -26.26 -3.19 -21.76
C TRP A 105 -27.39 -2.72 -20.84
N THR A 106 -28.45 -2.15 -21.41
CA THR A 106 -29.61 -1.65 -20.66
C THR A 106 -30.56 -2.76 -20.24
N LYS A 107 -30.42 -3.95 -20.85
CA LYS A 107 -31.32 -5.10 -20.71
C LYS A 107 -32.77 -4.74 -21.05
N GLY A 108 -32.96 -3.82 -21.99
CA GLY A 108 -34.28 -3.31 -22.37
C GLY A 108 -35.00 -2.48 -21.30
N ASN A 109 -34.35 -2.13 -20.18
CA ASN A 109 -35.01 -1.40 -19.08
C ASN A 109 -34.85 0.12 -19.15
N HIS A 110 -34.13 0.64 -20.13
CA HIS A 110 -33.87 2.06 -20.31
C HIS A 110 -34.02 2.42 -21.78
N ALA A 111 -34.75 3.49 -22.06
CA ALA A 111 -34.84 4.08 -23.39
C ALA A 111 -33.44 4.54 -23.85
N PHE A 112 -33.13 4.34 -25.13
CA PHE A 112 -31.85 4.75 -25.69
C PHE A 112 -31.94 5.10 -27.17
N ILE A 113 -30.99 5.93 -27.63
CA ILE A 113 -30.75 6.20 -29.05
C ILE A 113 -29.31 5.81 -29.41
N VAL A 114 -29.10 5.35 -30.64
CA VAL A 114 -27.80 5.09 -31.24
C VAL A 114 -27.63 6.02 -32.42
N THR A 115 -26.58 6.83 -32.40
CA THR A 115 -26.21 7.68 -33.53
C THR A 115 -24.86 7.25 -34.07
N THR A 116 -24.80 6.87 -35.34
CA THR A 116 -23.55 6.43 -35.98
C THR A 116 -22.94 7.58 -36.77
N HIS A 117 -21.70 7.92 -36.42
CA HIS A 117 -20.94 9.04 -36.96
C HIS A 117 -19.97 8.57 -38.03
N ILE A 118 -19.96 9.29 -39.16
CA ILE A 118 -19.11 9.06 -40.34
C ILE A 118 -18.20 10.25 -40.68
N ASP A 119 -18.12 11.25 -39.81
CA ASP A 119 -17.35 12.50 -40.00
C ASP A 119 -15.85 12.38 -39.66
N LYS A 120 -15.39 11.18 -39.32
CA LYS A 120 -14.01 10.87 -38.94
C LYS A 120 -13.47 9.72 -39.78
N ALA A 121 -12.15 9.52 -39.70
CA ALA A 121 -11.45 8.43 -40.40
C ALA A 121 -11.94 7.00 -40.03
N HIS A 122 -12.77 6.86 -39.00
CA HIS A 122 -13.40 5.59 -38.63
C HIS A 122 -14.87 5.81 -38.25
N VAL A 123 -15.69 4.80 -38.56
CA VAL A 123 -17.07 4.73 -38.12
C VAL A 123 -17.11 4.51 -36.61
N HIS A 124 -17.99 5.25 -35.94
CA HIS A 124 -18.20 5.09 -34.50
C HIS A 124 -19.65 5.40 -34.10
N ASN A 125 -20.13 4.70 -33.08
CA ASN A 125 -21.44 4.92 -32.50
C ASN A 125 -21.34 5.80 -31.26
N HIS A 126 -22.36 6.63 -31.08
CA HIS A 126 -22.72 7.26 -29.83
C HIS A 126 -24.08 6.70 -29.37
N ILE A 127 -24.09 5.99 -28.25
CA ILE A 127 -25.31 5.43 -27.66
C ILE A 127 -25.65 6.27 -26.44
N TYR A 128 -26.79 6.94 -26.44
CA TYR A 128 -27.28 7.71 -25.30
C TYR A 128 -28.45 6.97 -24.68
N TYR A 129 -28.40 6.72 -23.38
CA TYR A 129 -29.48 6.03 -22.69
C TYR A 129 -29.91 6.76 -21.43
N ASN A 130 -31.20 6.66 -21.13
CA ASN A 130 -31.83 7.37 -20.04
C ASN A 130 -31.25 6.91 -18.69
N SER A 131 -30.98 7.86 -17.80
CA SER A 131 -30.59 7.56 -16.42
C SER A 131 -31.73 6.95 -15.61
N THR A 132 -32.98 7.14 -16.01
CA THR A 132 -34.19 6.60 -15.38
C THR A 132 -34.68 5.36 -16.11
N SER A 133 -35.19 4.35 -15.39
CA SER A 133 -35.79 3.16 -15.99
C SER A 133 -37.13 3.46 -16.67
N LEU A 134 -37.56 2.59 -17.59
CA LEU A 134 -38.82 2.76 -18.33
C LEU A 134 -40.05 2.84 -17.40
N ASP A 135 -40.07 2.03 -16.35
CA ASP A 135 -41.12 2.05 -15.31
C ASP A 135 -41.07 3.29 -14.40
N CYS A 136 -40.06 4.14 -14.56
CA CYS A 136 -39.81 5.34 -13.77
C CYS A 136 -39.68 5.10 -12.26
N THR A 137 -39.42 3.87 -11.80
CA THR A 137 -39.29 3.58 -10.36
C THR A 137 -37.85 3.65 -9.86
N ARG A 138 -36.86 3.56 -10.77
CA ARG A 138 -35.43 3.45 -10.45
C ARG A 138 -34.56 4.25 -11.41
N LYS A 139 -33.30 4.45 -11.01
CA LYS A 139 -32.23 4.96 -11.88
C LYS A 139 -31.24 3.86 -12.23
N PHE A 140 -30.56 4.02 -13.36
CA PHE A 140 -29.52 3.12 -13.82
C PHE A 140 -28.41 3.05 -12.76
N ARG A 141 -28.12 1.83 -12.30
CA ARG A 141 -27.13 1.60 -11.24
C ARG A 141 -25.73 1.43 -11.85
N ASN A 142 -25.07 2.55 -12.13
CA ASN A 142 -23.67 2.54 -12.53
C ASN A 142 -22.78 1.96 -11.40
N PHE A 143 -21.71 1.26 -11.77
CA PHE A 143 -20.84 0.55 -10.83
C PHE A 143 -19.37 0.69 -11.19
N TRP A 144 -18.50 0.51 -10.20
CA TRP A 144 -17.05 0.52 -10.41
C TRP A 144 -16.64 -0.53 -11.45
N ASN A 145 -15.88 -0.14 -12.47
CA ASN A 145 -15.53 -0.92 -13.66
C ASN A 145 -16.65 -1.15 -14.69
N SER A 146 -17.72 -0.36 -14.70
CA SER A 146 -18.76 -0.43 -15.74
C SER A 146 -18.19 -0.31 -17.16
N SER A 147 -17.16 0.52 -17.38
CA SER A 147 -16.48 0.63 -18.68
C SER A 147 -15.86 -0.69 -19.15
N PHE A 148 -15.34 -1.52 -18.24
CA PHE A 148 -14.83 -2.85 -18.59
C PHE A 148 -15.95 -3.85 -18.90
N ALA A 149 -17.09 -3.71 -18.21
CA ALA A 149 -18.26 -4.53 -18.48
C ALA A 149 -18.85 -4.21 -19.87
N ILE A 150 -19.04 -2.93 -20.18
CA ILE A 150 -19.46 -2.46 -21.53
C ILE A 150 -18.52 -2.98 -22.59
N ARG A 151 -17.20 -2.87 -22.36
CA ARG A 151 -16.22 -3.40 -23.30
C ARG A 151 -16.40 -4.89 -23.54
N ARG A 152 -16.60 -5.71 -22.50
CA ARG A 152 -16.80 -7.16 -22.69
C ARG A 152 -18.06 -7.48 -23.49
N VAL A 153 -19.15 -6.73 -23.28
CA VAL A 153 -20.38 -6.89 -24.06
C VAL A 153 -20.13 -6.51 -25.52
N SER A 154 -19.48 -5.36 -25.75
CA SER A 154 -19.13 -4.89 -27.08
C SER A 154 -18.15 -5.81 -27.80
N ASP A 155 -17.10 -6.29 -27.13
CA ASP A 155 -16.11 -7.23 -27.67
C ASP A 155 -16.80 -8.54 -28.08
N ARG A 156 -17.73 -9.06 -27.26
CA ARG A 156 -18.51 -10.26 -27.60
C ARG A 156 -19.33 -10.04 -28.87
N ILE A 157 -20.11 -8.96 -28.93
CA ILE A 157 -20.95 -8.64 -30.09
C ILE A 157 -20.07 -8.44 -31.34
N CYS A 158 -18.95 -7.71 -31.21
CA CYS A 158 -18.02 -7.53 -32.32
C CYS A 158 -17.47 -8.86 -32.83
N LEU A 159 -17.13 -9.81 -31.95
CA LEU A 159 -16.70 -11.15 -32.35
C LEU A 159 -17.81 -11.96 -33.03
N GLU A 160 -19.05 -11.88 -32.54
CA GLU A 160 -20.23 -12.51 -33.15
C GLU A 160 -20.48 -12.02 -34.59
N HIS A 161 -20.18 -10.74 -34.84
CA HIS A 161 -20.25 -10.10 -36.17
C HIS A 161 -18.93 -10.18 -36.97
N GLY A 162 -17.95 -10.98 -36.52
CA GLY A 162 -16.68 -11.21 -37.24
C GLY A 162 -15.70 -10.03 -37.24
N LEU A 163 -15.92 -9.03 -36.38
CA LEU A 163 -15.08 -7.83 -36.28
C LEU A 163 -13.88 -8.02 -35.32
N SER A 164 -12.81 -7.27 -35.57
CA SER A 164 -11.60 -7.30 -34.76
C SER A 164 -11.76 -6.59 -33.42
N ILE A 165 -11.30 -7.24 -32.35
CA ILE A 165 -11.25 -6.68 -31.00
C ILE A 165 -9.82 -6.47 -30.52
N VAL A 166 -9.64 -5.60 -29.54
CA VAL A 166 -8.37 -5.49 -28.81
C VAL A 166 -8.25 -6.67 -27.85
N LYS A 167 -7.53 -7.74 -28.22
CA LYS A 167 -7.42 -8.96 -27.38
C LYS A 167 -6.78 -8.69 -26.00
N ASN A 168 -5.68 -7.95 -25.96
CA ASN A 168 -4.89 -7.67 -24.75
C ASN A 168 -4.72 -6.16 -24.51
N PRO A 169 -5.75 -5.45 -24.03
CA PRO A 169 -5.66 -4.01 -23.80
C PRO A 169 -4.67 -3.73 -22.69
N LYS A 170 -3.60 -2.99 -23.00
CA LYS A 170 -2.70 -2.50 -21.96
C LYS A 170 -3.42 -1.41 -21.16
N PRO A 171 -3.31 -1.40 -19.82
CA PRO A 171 -3.80 -0.26 -19.03
C PRO A 171 -3.11 1.02 -19.51
N ARG A 172 -3.75 2.18 -19.37
CA ARG A 172 -3.19 3.48 -19.80
C ARG A 172 -1.76 3.71 -19.32
N SER A 173 -1.42 3.23 -18.12
CA SER A 173 -0.07 3.30 -17.53
C SER A 173 0.99 2.41 -18.18
N LYS A 174 0.60 1.52 -19.09
CA LYS A 174 1.48 0.61 -19.84
C LYS A 174 1.31 0.75 -21.36
N GLY A 175 0.61 1.80 -21.81
CA GLY A 175 0.42 2.10 -23.23
C GLY A 175 1.68 2.71 -23.85
N LYS A 176 1.74 2.76 -25.20
CA LYS A 176 2.81 3.43 -25.95
C LYS A 176 2.80 4.96 -25.77
N PHE A 177 1.65 5.52 -25.37
CA PHE A 177 1.45 6.95 -25.19
C PHE A 177 1.71 7.36 -23.75
N LYS A 178 2.52 8.41 -23.59
CA LYS A 178 2.80 9.05 -22.30
C LYS A 178 1.49 9.41 -21.61
N ASN A 179 1.38 9.10 -20.32
CA ASN A 179 0.27 9.62 -19.53
C ASN A 179 0.38 11.17 -19.44
N TYR A 180 -0.70 11.87 -19.12
CA TYR A 180 -0.70 13.35 -19.08
C TYR A 180 0.42 13.93 -18.18
N GLY A 181 0.76 13.24 -17.08
CA GLY A 181 1.87 13.64 -16.21
C GLY A 181 3.25 13.43 -16.83
N GLU A 182 3.43 12.43 -17.68
CA GLU A 182 4.64 12.19 -18.47
C GLU A 182 4.73 13.13 -19.68
N TRP A 183 3.59 13.60 -20.22
CA TRP A 183 3.53 14.59 -21.29
C TRP A 183 3.94 15.99 -20.80
N LEU A 184 3.57 16.35 -19.57
CA LEU A 184 3.96 17.63 -18.96
C LEU A 184 5.47 17.78 -18.76
N GLY A 185 6.23 16.68 -18.68
CA GLY A 185 7.69 16.72 -18.52
C GLY A 185 8.12 17.62 -17.35
N ASP A 186 9.08 18.52 -17.61
CA ASP A 186 9.61 19.48 -16.64
C ASP A 186 8.62 20.58 -16.25
N ASN A 187 7.55 20.80 -17.03
CA ASN A 187 6.48 21.74 -16.71
C ASN A 187 5.47 21.19 -15.70
N LYS A 188 5.67 19.95 -15.21
CA LYS A 188 4.82 19.36 -14.19
C LYS A 188 5.05 20.08 -12.85
N PRO A 189 4.03 20.72 -12.25
CA PRO A 189 4.17 21.26 -10.91
C PRO A 189 4.51 20.11 -9.93
N PRO A 190 5.47 20.31 -9.02
CA PRO A 190 5.89 19.24 -8.12
C PRO A 190 4.70 18.78 -7.28
N THR A 191 4.54 17.46 -7.19
CA THR A 191 3.51 16.83 -6.38
C THR A 191 3.67 17.21 -4.91
N PHE A 192 2.61 17.11 -4.11
CA PHE A 192 2.70 17.36 -2.66
C PHE A 192 3.77 16.50 -1.97
N GLN A 193 4.03 15.29 -2.47
CA GLN A 193 5.09 14.40 -1.96
C GLN A 193 6.48 14.92 -2.32
N GLU A 194 6.69 15.37 -3.56
CA GLU A 194 7.95 15.97 -4.01
C GLU A 194 8.25 17.29 -3.28
N ARG A 195 7.24 18.16 -3.12
CA ARG A 195 7.35 19.39 -2.33
C ARG A 195 7.71 19.11 -0.88
N LEU A 196 7.07 18.11 -0.28
CA LEU A 196 7.37 17.72 1.10
C LEU A 196 8.78 17.17 1.25
N ARG A 197 9.25 16.32 0.32
CA ARG A 197 10.63 15.82 0.33
C ARG A 197 11.64 16.96 0.25
N ALA A 198 11.47 17.87 -0.71
CA ALA A 198 12.34 19.02 -0.88
C ALA A 198 12.36 19.89 0.38
N GLN A 199 11.20 20.09 1.02
CA GLN A 199 11.13 20.85 2.26
C GLN A 199 11.81 20.14 3.43
N ILE A 200 11.64 18.82 3.57
CA ILE A 200 12.31 18.04 4.60
C ILE A 200 13.83 18.15 4.42
N ASP A 201 14.32 18.01 3.19
CA ASP A 201 15.75 18.13 2.90
C ASP A 201 16.26 19.55 3.18
N ALA A 202 15.52 20.58 2.80
CA ALA A 202 15.85 21.97 3.09
C ALA A 202 15.88 22.27 4.61
N ALA A 203 14.95 21.68 5.37
CA ALA A 203 14.95 21.79 6.83
C ALA A 203 16.14 21.06 7.47
N LEU A 204 16.52 19.89 6.94
CA LEU A 204 17.67 19.14 7.43
C LEU A 204 19.01 19.81 7.06
N LEU A 205 19.08 20.48 5.91
CA LEU A 205 20.27 21.22 5.47
C LEU A 205 20.62 22.38 6.42
N GLN A 206 19.63 22.91 7.13
CA GLN A 206 19.82 23.92 8.18
C GLN A 206 20.41 23.36 9.48
N LYS A 207 20.68 22.05 9.55
CA LYS A 207 21.28 21.35 10.71
C LYS A 207 20.55 21.68 12.03
N PRO A 208 19.25 21.35 12.14
CA PRO A 208 18.50 21.57 13.37
C PRO A 208 19.15 20.80 14.53
N ALA A 209 19.17 21.40 15.73
CA ALA A 209 19.83 20.80 16.90
C ALA A 209 19.14 19.52 17.39
N ASP A 210 17.82 19.43 17.23
CA ASP A 210 17.03 18.27 17.61
C ASP A 210 15.79 18.11 16.71
N PHE A 211 15.02 17.06 16.98
CA PHE A 211 13.80 16.77 16.23
C PHE A 211 12.72 17.84 16.42
N SER A 212 12.67 18.52 17.57
CA SER A 212 11.72 19.61 17.83
C SER A 212 12.03 20.83 16.96
N ALA A 213 13.30 21.20 16.86
CA ALA A 213 13.80 22.26 16.00
C ALA A 213 13.47 21.98 14.52
N PHE A 214 13.64 20.72 14.07
CA PHE A 214 13.20 20.29 12.74
C PHE A 214 11.70 20.52 12.52
N LEU A 215 10.84 20.11 13.47
CA LEU A 215 9.39 20.32 13.34
C LEU A 215 9.03 21.82 13.31
N SER A 216 9.75 22.66 14.05
CA SER A 216 9.58 24.12 14.01
C SER A 216 9.94 24.70 12.64
N LEU A 217 11.01 24.21 12.00
CA LEU A 217 11.36 24.61 10.62
C LEU A 217 10.27 24.21 9.62
N MET A 218 9.69 23.01 9.77
CA MET A 218 8.58 22.56 8.93
C MET A 218 7.33 23.44 9.10
N LYS A 219 6.99 23.81 10.35
CA LYS A 219 5.88 24.72 10.64
C LYS A 219 6.12 26.13 10.10
N ALA A 220 7.33 26.65 10.23
CA ALA A 220 7.72 27.95 9.67
C ALA A 220 7.61 27.97 8.13
N ALA A 221 7.86 26.84 7.49
CA ALA A 221 7.63 26.64 6.06
C ALA A 221 6.14 26.42 5.68
N GLY A 222 5.22 26.59 6.63
CA GLY A 222 3.77 26.51 6.41
C GLY A 222 3.19 25.09 6.47
N TYR A 223 3.94 24.08 6.90
CA TYR A 223 3.41 22.72 7.04
C TYR A 223 2.78 22.48 8.41
N GLU A 224 1.55 21.98 8.41
CA GLU A 224 0.91 21.44 9.59
C GLU A 224 1.47 20.06 9.95
N VAL A 225 1.72 19.83 11.24
CA VAL A 225 2.30 18.58 11.75
C VAL A 225 1.24 17.77 12.48
N LYS A 226 1.07 16.50 12.11
CA LYS A 226 0.18 15.56 12.78
C LYS A 226 0.93 14.35 13.30
N HIS A 227 0.74 14.06 14.58
CA HIS A 227 1.22 12.86 15.24
C HIS A 227 0.10 11.82 15.31
N GLY A 228 0.40 10.58 14.92
CA GLY A 228 -0.51 9.44 14.98
C GLY A 228 -0.03 8.36 15.95
N ARG A 229 -0.87 7.35 16.17
CA ARG A 229 -0.54 6.21 17.05
C ARG A 229 0.74 5.50 16.56
N GLY A 230 1.59 5.09 17.51
CA GLY A 230 2.83 4.37 17.24
C GLY A 230 3.94 5.21 16.59
N GLY A 231 4.05 6.50 16.96
CA GLY A 231 5.12 7.38 16.46
C GLY A 231 4.96 7.83 15.01
N ALA A 232 3.76 7.69 14.43
CA ALA A 232 3.53 8.08 13.05
C ALA A 232 3.57 9.60 12.88
N LEU A 233 4.40 10.10 11.95
CA LEU A 233 4.48 11.51 11.60
C LEU A 233 3.82 11.77 10.24
N SER A 234 3.06 12.85 10.12
CA SER A 234 2.49 13.28 8.84
C SER A 234 2.48 14.81 8.73
N PHE A 235 2.62 15.32 7.50
CA PHE A 235 2.61 16.75 7.19
C PHE A 235 1.53 17.11 6.19
N ARG A 236 1.05 18.35 6.23
CA ARG A 236 0.10 18.90 5.27
C ARG A 236 0.49 20.34 4.94
N CYS A 237 0.65 20.67 3.66
CA CYS A 237 0.87 22.05 3.25
C CYS A 237 -0.48 22.76 2.97
N PRO A 238 -0.49 24.10 2.87
CA PRO A 238 -1.69 24.84 2.48
C PRO A 238 -2.20 24.37 1.11
N GLY A 239 -3.52 24.25 0.97
CA GLY A 239 -4.17 23.74 -0.25
C GLY A 239 -4.13 22.22 -0.43
N GLN A 240 -3.54 21.45 0.50
CA GLN A 240 -3.59 20.00 0.49
C GLN A 240 -4.73 19.48 1.39
N GLU A 241 -5.66 18.69 0.85
CA GLU A 241 -6.78 18.16 1.65
C GLU A 241 -6.34 17.16 2.72
N ARG A 242 -5.45 16.22 2.36
CA ARG A 242 -5.06 15.07 3.21
C ARG A 242 -3.61 15.16 3.64
N PHE A 243 -3.31 14.75 4.87
CA PHE A 243 -1.94 14.64 5.37
C PHE A 243 -1.12 13.59 4.60
N THR A 244 0.13 13.93 4.26
CA THR A 244 1.14 13.01 3.72
C THR A 244 1.93 12.37 4.86
N ARG A 245 1.92 11.04 4.94
CA ARG A 245 2.63 10.29 5.98
C ARG A 245 4.11 10.10 5.65
N CYS A 246 4.99 10.40 6.61
CA CYS A 246 6.42 10.14 6.55
C CYS A 246 6.71 8.64 6.72
N ARG A 247 6.83 7.91 5.60
CA ARG A 247 7.22 6.50 5.56
C ARG A 247 7.75 6.13 4.18
N ALA A 248 8.53 5.05 4.12
CA ALA A 248 9.14 4.53 2.89
C ALA A 248 8.15 4.37 1.73
N SER A 249 6.96 3.80 1.99
CA SER A 249 5.97 3.56 0.93
C SER A 249 5.29 4.82 0.38
N THR A 250 5.49 6.00 1.01
CA THR A 250 4.84 7.26 0.62
C THR A 250 5.85 8.26 0.07
N LEU A 251 7.00 8.44 0.75
CA LEU A 251 8.01 9.42 0.39
C LEU A 251 9.29 8.79 -0.17
N GLY A 252 9.43 7.47 -0.13
CA GLY A 252 10.69 6.78 -0.39
C GLY A 252 11.50 6.54 0.89
N GLU A 253 12.51 5.69 0.79
CA GLU A 253 13.40 5.37 1.92
C GLU A 253 14.16 6.62 2.40
N GLY A 254 14.47 6.68 3.70
CA GLY A 254 15.16 7.83 4.32
C GLY A 254 14.26 8.95 4.84
N TYR A 255 12.97 8.99 4.45
CA TYR A 255 12.03 10.02 4.88
C TYR A 255 11.09 9.59 6.02
N GLY A 256 11.40 8.53 6.75
CA GLY A 256 10.65 8.13 7.95
C GLY A 256 11.13 8.89 9.20
N PRO A 257 10.35 8.90 10.31
CA PRO A 257 10.69 9.67 11.50
C PRO A 257 12.03 9.28 12.12
N GLU A 258 12.32 7.98 12.19
CA GLU A 258 13.57 7.47 12.76
C GLU A 258 14.77 7.75 11.85
N GLU A 259 14.59 7.69 10.53
CA GLU A 259 15.64 8.05 9.58
C GLU A 259 15.93 9.56 9.63
N ILE A 260 14.91 10.41 9.72
CA ILE A 260 15.08 11.86 9.91
C ILE A 260 15.85 12.15 11.20
N ARG A 261 15.51 11.48 12.32
CA ARG A 261 16.28 11.58 13.57
C ARG A 261 17.73 11.17 13.40
N ALA A 262 17.98 10.06 12.69
CA ALA A 262 19.34 9.62 12.42
C ALA A 262 20.14 10.64 11.59
N VAL A 263 19.51 11.39 10.67
CA VAL A 263 20.17 12.48 9.93
C VAL A 263 20.50 13.67 10.85
N ILE A 264 19.55 14.07 11.71
CA ILE A 264 19.75 15.15 12.69
C ILE A 264 20.90 14.82 13.65
N GLU A 265 20.98 13.58 14.10
CA GLU A 265 22.03 13.07 14.98
C GLU A 265 23.38 12.82 14.25
N GLY A 266 23.46 13.11 12.94
CA GLY A 266 24.66 12.88 12.13
C GLY A 266 25.00 11.41 11.88
N ARG A 267 24.10 10.49 12.21
CA ARG A 267 24.26 9.03 11.99
C ARG A 267 23.93 8.59 10.57
N ALA A 268 23.35 9.47 9.75
CA ALA A 268 22.97 9.15 8.38
C ALA A 268 23.07 10.39 7.45
N PRO A 269 23.34 10.20 6.15
CA PRO A 269 23.33 11.29 5.18
C PRO A 269 21.91 11.71 4.79
N LEU A 270 21.78 12.91 4.21
CA LEU A 270 20.53 13.47 3.69
C LEU A 270 19.81 12.47 2.78
N PRO A 271 18.48 12.31 2.90
CA PRO A 271 17.71 11.36 2.09
C PRO A 271 17.92 11.53 0.58
N SER A 272 17.94 12.76 0.06
CA SER A 272 18.16 13.05 -1.37
C SER A 272 19.60 12.82 -1.87
N SER A 273 20.58 12.74 -0.96
CA SER A 273 21.98 12.43 -1.32
C SER A 273 22.24 10.92 -1.47
N ARG A 274 21.30 10.07 -1.04
CA ARG A 274 21.39 8.63 -1.26
C ARG A 274 21.11 8.40 -2.74
N ALA A 275 22.07 7.84 -3.46
CA ALA A 275 21.85 7.38 -4.84
C ALA A 275 20.54 6.59 -4.87
N ALA A 276 19.66 6.95 -5.80
CA ALA A 276 18.38 6.28 -5.97
C ALA A 276 18.63 4.84 -6.42
N GLU A 277 18.88 3.95 -5.46
CA GLU A 277 18.82 2.53 -5.71
C GLU A 277 17.40 2.25 -6.20
N PRO A 278 17.24 1.70 -7.41
CA PRO A 278 15.92 1.36 -7.90
C PRO A 278 15.30 0.41 -6.89
N VAL A 279 14.15 0.81 -6.33
CA VAL A 279 13.31 -0.07 -5.53
C VAL A 279 12.97 -1.26 -6.41
N LYS A 280 13.75 -2.34 -6.30
CA LYS A 280 13.37 -3.62 -6.90
C LYS A 280 12.01 -3.94 -6.30
N PRO A 281 10.95 -4.14 -7.10
CA PRO A 281 9.71 -4.69 -6.58
C PRO A 281 9.98 -6.15 -6.22
N GLY A 282 10.67 -6.37 -5.08
CA GLY A 282 10.72 -7.67 -4.45
C GLY A 282 9.28 -8.04 -4.16
N ARG A 283 8.83 -9.17 -4.71
CA ARG A 283 7.52 -9.74 -4.41
C ARG A 283 7.51 -10.08 -2.92
N ARG A 284 7.12 -9.13 -2.05
CA ARG A 284 7.06 -9.38 -0.61
C ARG A 284 6.03 -10.46 -0.35
N LEU A 285 6.54 -11.61 0.07
CA LEU A 285 5.77 -12.75 0.51
C LEU A 285 5.19 -12.47 1.91
N ASN A 286 3.87 -12.56 2.05
CA ASN A 286 3.12 -12.37 3.28
C ASN A 286 2.13 -13.53 3.46
N LEU A 287 1.69 -13.75 4.70
CA LEU A 287 0.66 -14.75 5.01
C LEU A 287 -0.67 -14.42 4.34
N ILE A 288 -1.30 -15.45 3.76
CA ILE A 288 -2.67 -15.44 3.26
C ILE A 288 -3.65 -15.10 4.39
N ILE A 289 -4.72 -14.37 4.05
CA ILE A 289 -5.77 -14.01 5.01
C ILE A 289 -6.83 -15.10 5.00
N ASP A 290 -7.13 -15.67 6.17
CA ASP A 290 -8.33 -16.47 6.35
C ASP A 290 -9.57 -15.58 6.24
N ILE A 291 -10.20 -15.65 5.06
CA ILE A 291 -11.34 -14.79 4.72
C ILE A 291 -12.56 -15.14 5.58
N GLN A 292 -12.76 -16.43 5.93
CA GLN A 292 -13.96 -16.86 6.64
C GLN A 292 -13.94 -16.34 8.08
N ASN A 293 -12.82 -16.50 8.77
CA ASN A 293 -12.68 -16.04 10.15
C ASN A 293 -12.57 -14.50 10.26
N ARG A 294 -12.02 -13.82 9.24
CA ARG A 294 -11.83 -12.35 9.24
C ARG A 294 -13.01 -11.56 8.67
N LEU A 295 -14.11 -12.21 8.30
CA LEU A 295 -15.30 -11.57 7.72
C LEU A 295 -16.22 -10.90 8.75
N GLN A 296 -16.08 -11.18 10.05
CA GLN A 296 -16.89 -10.57 11.10
C GLN A 296 -16.78 -9.02 11.04
N GLY A 297 -17.92 -8.35 10.81
CA GLY A 297 -18.00 -6.89 10.71
C GLY A 297 -17.42 -6.26 9.45
N LYS A 298 -17.03 -7.04 8.42
CA LYS A 298 -16.40 -6.51 7.20
C LYS A 298 -17.26 -6.71 5.95
N GLY A 299 -17.40 -5.65 5.15
CA GLY A 299 -18.27 -5.64 3.98
C GLY A 299 -17.74 -6.35 2.72
N PRO A 300 -18.56 -6.47 1.66
CA PRO A 300 -18.22 -7.17 0.41
C PRO A 300 -16.94 -6.68 -0.30
N ALA A 301 -16.59 -5.40 -0.12
CA ALA A 301 -15.36 -4.83 -0.67
C ALA A 301 -14.10 -5.46 -0.04
N TYR A 302 -14.11 -5.68 1.27
CA TYR A 302 -13.01 -6.34 1.97
C TYR A 302 -12.84 -7.78 1.51
N LYS A 303 -13.96 -8.52 1.33
CA LYS A 303 -13.94 -9.89 0.80
C LYS A 303 -13.28 -9.97 -0.58
N ARG A 304 -13.59 -9.03 -1.48
CA ARG A 304 -12.98 -8.95 -2.82
C ARG A 304 -11.50 -8.62 -2.75
N TRP A 305 -11.12 -7.65 -1.93
CA TRP A 305 -9.71 -7.30 -1.72
C TRP A 305 -8.91 -8.48 -1.14
N ALA A 306 -9.43 -9.16 -0.12
CA ALA A 306 -8.77 -10.30 0.52
C ALA A 306 -8.56 -11.46 -0.46
N LYS A 307 -9.54 -11.74 -1.34
CA LYS A 307 -9.38 -12.74 -2.42
C LYS A 307 -8.23 -12.39 -3.36
N VAL A 308 -8.17 -11.15 -3.83
CA VAL A 308 -7.09 -10.70 -4.74
C VAL A 308 -5.74 -10.68 -4.03
N PHE A 309 -5.72 -10.30 -2.75
CA PHE A 309 -4.52 -10.34 -1.91
C PHE A 309 -4.00 -11.77 -1.76
N ASN A 310 -4.87 -12.72 -1.37
CA ASN A 310 -4.51 -14.13 -1.23
C ASN A 310 -3.96 -14.71 -2.52
N LEU A 311 -4.62 -14.46 -3.67
CA LEU A 311 -4.12 -14.90 -4.98
C LEU A 311 -2.71 -14.39 -5.29
N LYS A 312 -2.39 -13.13 -4.91
CA LYS A 312 -1.04 -12.59 -5.07
C LYS A 312 -0.03 -13.26 -4.13
N GLN A 313 -0.43 -13.59 -2.91
CA GLN A 313 0.46 -14.29 -1.97
C GLN A 313 0.69 -15.75 -2.37
N MET A 314 -0.32 -16.42 -2.92
CA MET A 314 -0.18 -17.76 -3.52
C MET A 314 0.80 -17.75 -4.68
N ALA A 315 0.65 -16.80 -5.61
CA ALA A 315 1.58 -16.65 -6.73
C ALA A 315 3.00 -16.33 -6.26
N ALA A 316 3.16 -15.54 -5.19
CA ALA A 316 4.45 -15.25 -4.59
C ALA A 316 5.07 -16.49 -3.91
N ALA A 317 4.26 -17.33 -3.25
CA ALA A 317 4.72 -18.57 -2.64
C ALA A 317 5.17 -19.59 -3.68
N LEU A 318 4.39 -19.77 -4.77
CA LEU A 318 4.79 -20.62 -5.89
C LEU A 318 6.08 -20.13 -6.57
N ALA A 319 6.21 -18.81 -6.76
CA ALA A 319 7.44 -18.23 -7.29
C ALA A 319 8.64 -18.48 -6.36
N TYR A 320 8.45 -18.36 -5.04
CA TYR A 320 9.49 -18.69 -4.06
C TYR A 320 9.95 -20.15 -4.18
N LEU A 321 9.02 -21.10 -4.33
CA LEU A 321 9.37 -22.51 -4.55
C LEU A 321 10.22 -22.68 -5.81
N GLN A 322 9.78 -22.09 -6.92
CA GLN A 322 10.49 -22.16 -8.20
C GLN A 322 11.88 -21.54 -8.11
N ASP A 323 12.00 -20.33 -7.55
CA ASP A 323 13.27 -19.60 -7.41
C ASP A 323 14.27 -20.33 -6.50
N ASN A 324 13.77 -21.17 -5.58
CA ASN A 324 14.59 -21.96 -4.65
C ASN A 324 14.75 -23.43 -5.06
N GLY A 325 14.26 -23.84 -6.24
CA GLY A 325 14.34 -25.22 -6.70
C GLY A 325 13.59 -26.23 -5.81
N LEU A 326 12.55 -25.78 -5.10
CA LEU A 326 11.73 -26.62 -4.22
C LEU A 326 10.59 -27.20 -5.04
N THR A 327 10.81 -28.39 -5.61
CA THR A 327 9.82 -29.05 -6.46
C THR A 327 8.88 -29.95 -5.66
N GLU A 328 9.32 -30.42 -4.50
CA GLU A 328 8.56 -31.30 -3.61
C GLU A 328 8.22 -30.63 -2.28
N TYR A 329 7.05 -30.98 -1.72
CA TYR A 329 6.60 -30.43 -0.43
C TYR A 329 7.57 -30.76 0.72
N GLU A 330 8.11 -31.98 0.76
CA GLU A 330 9.06 -32.41 1.79
C GLU A 330 10.34 -31.56 1.81
N GLN A 331 10.78 -31.08 0.64
CA GLN A 331 11.92 -30.17 0.55
C GLN A 331 11.61 -28.80 1.18
N LEU A 332 10.39 -28.30 1.00
CA LEU A 332 9.93 -27.07 1.63
C LEU A 332 9.82 -27.22 3.15
N GLU A 333 9.26 -28.34 3.62
CA GLU A 333 9.14 -28.64 5.04
C GLU A 333 10.52 -28.76 5.71
N LYS A 334 11.43 -29.54 5.10
CA LYS A 334 12.82 -29.66 5.56
C LYS A 334 13.52 -28.31 5.63
N LYS A 335 13.43 -27.50 4.56
CA LYS A 335 14.05 -26.16 4.52
C LYS A 335 13.46 -25.23 5.58
N ALA A 336 12.16 -25.31 5.84
CA ALA A 336 11.51 -24.54 6.90
C ALA A 336 11.98 -24.97 8.29
N GLY A 337 12.13 -26.28 8.52
CA GLY A 337 12.70 -26.83 9.75
C GLY A 337 14.15 -26.37 9.98
N GLU A 338 15.02 -26.52 8.99
CA GLU A 338 16.43 -26.10 9.05
C GLU A 338 16.58 -24.59 9.31
N ALA A 339 15.77 -23.75 8.66
CA ALA A 339 15.81 -22.31 8.87
C ALA A 339 15.33 -21.90 10.27
N THR A 340 14.31 -22.59 10.80
CA THR A 340 13.79 -22.38 12.15
C THR A 340 14.80 -22.80 13.21
N GLU A 341 15.44 -23.96 13.03
CA GLU A 341 16.49 -24.45 13.93
C GLU A 341 17.68 -23.48 13.95
N ARG A 342 18.17 -23.05 12.77
CA ARG A 342 19.25 -22.07 12.66
C ARG A 342 18.92 -20.77 13.40
N PHE A 343 17.68 -20.28 13.29
CA PHE A 343 17.21 -19.10 14.01
C PHE A 343 17.28 -19.30 15.53
N HIS A 344 16.80 -20.44 16.04
CA HIS A 344 16.81 -20.73 17.48
C HIS A 344 18.22 -20.91 18.03
N VAL A 345 19.10 -21.61 17.32
CA VAL A 345 20.51 -21.76 17.69
C VAL A 345 21.20 -20.40 17.80
N LEU A 346 21.03 -19.53 16.81
CA LEU A 346 21.63 -18.19 16.82
C LEU A 346 21.04 -17.30 17.94
N ALA A 347 19.73 -17.38 18.19
CA ALA A 347 19.10 -16.68 19.31
C ALA A 347 19.66 -17.13 20.65
N GLY A 348 19.90 -18.43 20.82
CA GLY A 348 20.55 -19.00 22.00
C GLY A 348 21.97 -18.47 22.21
N LYS A 349 22.80 -18.49 21.15
CA LYS A 349 24.17 -17.96 21.19
C LYS A 349 24.22 -16.47 21.53
N ILE A 350 23.31 -15.67 20.97
CA ILE A 350 23.20 -14.24 21.31
C ILE A 350 22.90 -14.07 22.79
N LYS A 351 21.93 -14.81 23.32
CA LYS A 351 21.56 -14.75 24.75
C LYS A 351 22.75 -15.09 25.65
N THR A 352 23.53 -16.11 25.31
CA THR A 352 24.73 -16.49 26.10
C THR A 352 25.81 -15.42 26.05
N VAL A 353 26.08 -14.83 24.89
CA VAL A 353 27.10 -13.76 24.74
C VAL A 353 26.66 -12.48 25.45
N GLU A 354 25.38 -12.12 25.40
CA GLU A 354 24.84 -10.96 26.12
C GLU A 354 24.95 -11.14 27.63
N ALA A 355 24.64 -12.33 28.16
CA ALA A 355 24.82 -12.64 29.57
C ALA A 355 26.30 -12.55 29.99
N ALA A 356 27.22 -13.09 29.18
CA ALA A 356 28.66 -13.00 29.44
C ALA A 356 29.17 -11.55 29.40
N LEU A 357 28.67 -10.73 28.48
CA LEU A 357 29.05 -9.32 28.36
C LEU A 357 28.55 -8.50 29.55
N ALA A 358 27.33 -8.77 30.03
CA ALA A 358 26.78 -8.18 31.24
C ALA A 358 27.61 -8.57 32.49
N ALA A 359 27.89 -9.86 32.67
CA ALA A 359 28.72 -10.34 33.77
C ALA A 359 30.14 -9.73 33.75
N ASN A 360 30.74 -9.60 32.57
CA ASN A 360 32.05 -8.94 32.44
C ASN A 360 31.98 -7.43 32.72
N ALA A 361 30.89 -6.75 32.37
CA ALA A 361 30.69 -5.33 32.71
C ALA A 361 30.56 -5.13 34.22
N GLU A 362 29.77 -5.97 34.88
CA GLU A 362 29.61 -6.01 36.34
C GLU A 362 30.94 -6.31 37.05
N LEU A 363 31.68 -7.32 36.58
CA LEU A 363 32.99 -7.67 37.13
C LEU A 363 33.98 -6.51 37.04
N LYS A 364 34.02 -5.79 35.91
CA LYS A 364 34.86 -4.59 35.75
C LYS A 364 34.45 -3.49 36.72
N GLY A 365 33.15 -3.23 36.85
CA GLY A 365 32.62 -2.24 37.79
C GLY A 365 33.00 -2.56 39.24
N ALA A 366 32.79 -3.80 39.67
CA ALA A 366 33.17 -4.28 40.99
C ALA A 366 34.68 -4.23 41.21
N THR A 367 35.49 -4.58 40.20
CA THR A 367 36.96 -4.47 40.26
C THR A 367 37.42 -3.03 40.50
N VAL A 368 36.80 -2.05 39.81
CA VAL A 368 37.13 -0.62 39.97
C VAL A 368 36.70 -0.11 41.35
N ASN A 369 35.47 -0.44 41.78
CA ASN A 369 34.97 -0.04 43.10
C ASN A 369 35.84 -0.61 44.22
N TYR A 370 36.19 -1.90 44.13
CA TYR A 370 37.12 -2.54 45.06
C TYR A 370 38.48 -1.84 45.10
N ALA A 371 39.06 -1.51 43.93
CA ALA A 371 40.34 -0.82 43.88
C ALA A 371 40.29 0.58 44.52
N LYS A 372 39.20 1.33 44.34
CA LYS A 372 39.01 2.68 44.91
C LYS A 372 38.81 2.66 46.43
N THR A 373 38.02 1.73 46.94
CA THR A 373 37.63 1.71 48.37
C THR A 373 38.53 0.84 49.24
N ARG A 374 39.40 0.01 48.64
CA ARG A 374 40.35 -0.83 49.37
C ARG A 374 41.25 -0.04 50.33
N PRO A 375 41.86 1.11 49.98
CA PRO A 375 42.68 1.87 50.92
C PRO A 375 41.90 2.31 52.18
N VAL A 376 40.65 2.75 52.00
CA VAL A 376 39.75 3.15 53.11
C VAL A 376 39.42 1.95 54.00
N PHE A 377 39.16 0.78 53.40
CA PHE A 377 38.90 -0.45 54.15
C PHE A 377 40.14 -0.95 54.93
N GLU A 378 41.34 -0.86 54.35
CA GLU A 378 42.58 -1.21 55.07
C GLU A 378 42.84 -0.25 56.23
N ALA A 379 42.57 1.04 56.08
CA ALA A 379 42.63 2.03 57.17
C ALA A 379 41.59 1.73 58.27
N TYR A 380 40.38 1.33 57.89
CA TYR A 380 39.35 0.88 58.82
C TYR A 380 39.79 -0.36 59.63
N LYS A 381 40.43 -1.34 58.97
CA LYS A 381 41.02 -2.51 59.63
C LYS A 381 42.16 -2.14 60.58
N ALA A 382 43.04 -1.23 60.16
CA ALA A 382 44.13 -0.71 61.00
C ALA A 382 43.62 0.06 62.22
N SER A 383 42.45 0.72 62.11
CA SER A 383 41.76 1.39 63.23
C SER A 383 41.15 0.43 64.27
N ARG A 384 41.33 -0.89 64.09
CA ARG A 384 40.64 -1.96 64.85
C ARG A 384 39.11 -1.85 64.79
N TYR A 385 38.58 -1.54 63.60
CA TYR A 385 37.15 -1.45 63.35
C TYR A 385 36.42 -0.40 64.21
N SER A 386 37.02 0.78 64.35
CA SER A 386 36.44 1.88 65.13
C SER A 386 35.03 2.29 64.65
N LYS A 387 34.07 2.40 65.58
CA LYS A 387 32.71 2.87 65.28
C LYS A 387 32.69 4.30 64.71
N LYS A 388 33.62 5.15 65.16
CA LYS A 388 33.74 6.54 64.67
C LYS A 388 34.21 6.57 63.22
N PHE A 389 35.20 5.74 62.88
CA PHE A 389 35.69 5.62 61.50
C PHE A 389 34.64 5.03 60.57
N LEU A 390 33.87 4.03 61.05
CA LEU A 390 32.77 3.45 60.28
C LEU A 390 31.70 4.50 59.94
N ALA A 391 31.32 5.37 60.88
CA ALA A 391 30.32 6.41 60.64
C ALA A 391 30.81 7.50 59.66
N GLU A 392 32.11 7.78 59.63
CA GLU A 392 32.70 8.79 58.73
C GLU A 392 32.91 8.27 57.30
N HIS A 393 33.16 6.96 57.13
CA HIS A 393 33.45 6.32 55.85
C HIS A 393 32.47 5.21 55.47
N GLU A 394 31.23 5.27 55.98
CA GLU A 394 30.21 4.24 55.85
C GLU A 394 29.99 3.83 54.39
N ALA A 395 29.77 4.83 53.52
CA ALA A 395 29.51 4.63 52.10
C ALA A 395 30.66 3.88 51.39
N ASP A 396 31.92 4.23 51.66
CA ASP A 396 33.07 3.58 51.04
C ASP A 396 33.25 2.13 51.52
N ILE A 397 32.97 1.87 52.79
CA ILE A 397 33.04 0.52 53.39
C ILE A 397 31.91 -0.36 52.84
N GLU A 398 30.71 0.18 52.64
CA GLU A 398 29.59 -0.53 52.00
C GLU A 398 29.90 -0.85 50.55
N ILE A 399 30.42 0.12 49.77
CA ILE A 399 30.84 -0.09 48.39
C ILE A 399 31.93 -1.17 48.31
N TYR A 400 32.90 -1.18 49.23
CA TYR A 400 33.92 -2.23 49.29
C TYR A 400 33.32 -3.63 49.51
N ARG A 401 32.41 -3.76 50.50
CA ARG A 401 31.75 -5.03 50.83
C ARG A 401 30.90 -5.52 49.66
N ALA A 402 30.10 -4.66 49.06
CA ALA A 402 29.27 -4.96 47.90
C ALA A 402 30.13 -5.40 46.70
N ALA A 403 31.20 -4.65 46.38
CA ALA A 403 32.11 -5.00 45.30
C ALA A 403 32.76 -6.38 45.51
N ARG A 404 33.19 -6.70 46.75
CA ARG A 404 33.75 -8.02 47.07
C ARG A 404 32.73 -9.15 46.92
N ALA A 405 31.50 -8.95 47.40
CA ALA A 405 30.42 -9.92 47.26
C ALA A 405 30.08 -10.18 45.79
N GLN A 406 29.97 -9.12 44.98
CA GLN A 406 29.67 -9.21 43.56
C GLN A 406 30.78 -9.93 42.77
N MET A 407 32.06 -9.61 43.01
CA MET A 407 33.16 -10.35 42.38
C MET A 407 33.16 -11.83 42.76
N SER A 408 32.87 -12.15 44.04
CA SER A 408 32.80 -13.54 44.51
C SER A 408 31.66 -14.32 43.84
N ALA A 409 30.51 -13.68 43.65
CA ALA A 409 29.36 -14.30 43.00
C ALA A 409 29.61 -14.57 41.51
N ILE A 410 30.24 -13.63 40.79
CA ILE A 410 30.50 -13.77 39.35
C ILE A 410 31.64 -14.78 39.06
N LEU A 411 32.66 -14.84 39.92
CA LEU A 411 33.83 -15.68 39.69
C LEU A 411 33.66 -17.12 40.19
N GLU A 412 32.67 -17.41 41.03
CA GLU A 412 32.41 -18.75 41.59
C GLU A 412 33.69 -19.44 42.15
N GLY A 413 34.57 -18.66 42.80
CA GLY A 413 35.83 -19.14 43.36
C GLY A 413 37.05 -19.08 42.42
N ALA A 414 36.87 -18.66 41.17
CA ALA A 414 37.98 -18.40 40.24
C ALA A 414 38.82 -17.18 40.65
N LYS A 415 40.08 -17.15 40.22
CA LYS A 415 40.98 -16.01 40.45
C LYS A 415 40.53 -14.80 39.65
N LEU A 416 40.50 -13.63 40.30
CA LEU A 416 40.18 -12.35 39.64
C LEU A 416 41.15 -12.07 38.48
N PRO A 417 40.67 -11.98 37.22
CA PRO A 417 41.52 -11.63 36.10
C PRO A 417 42.02 -10.18 36.20
N LYS A 418 43.22 -9.91 35.67
CA LYS A 418 43.72 -8.53 35.56
C LYS A 418 42.74 -7.67 34.74
N ILE A 419 42.62 -6.39 35.09
CA ILE A 419 41.67 -5.47 34.44
C ILE A 419 41.85 -5.41 32.91
N GLU A 420 43.08 -5.52 32.41
CA GLU A 420 43.34 -5.55 30.96
C GLU A 420 42.77 -6.80 30.29
N LYS A 421 42.84 -7.97 30.94
CA LYS A 421 42.20 -9.19 30.43
C LYS A 421 40.68 -9.09 30.43
N GLN A 422 40.09 -8.44 31.43
CA GLN A 422 38.64 -8.17 31.47
C GLN A 422 38.21 -7.22 30.34
N LYS A 423 39.04 -6.22 30.02
CA LYS A 423 38.83 -5.31 28.88
C LYS A 423 38.95 -6.05 27.54
N GLU A 424 39.97 -6.89 27.37
CA GLU A 424 40.16 -7.74 26.18
C GLU A 424 38.95 -8.66 25.97
N GLU A 425 38.52 -9.35 27.02
CA GLU A 425 37.35 -10.23 26.99
C GLU A 425 36.08 -9.46 26.61
N GLY A 426 35.91 -8.25 27.15
CA GLY A 426 34.78 -7.39 26.79
C GLY A 426 34.78 -6.97 25.32
N ARG A 427 35.97 -6.67 24.76
CA ARG A 427 36.10 -6.36 23.33
C ARG A 427 35.80 -7.59 22.47
N ARG A 428 36.28 -8.77 22.87
CA ARG A 428 36.02 -10.03 22.19
C ARG A 428 34.52 -10.35 22.15
N LEU A 429 33.85 -10.34 23.30
CA LEU A 429 32.41 -10.59 23.39
C LEU A 429 31.58 -9.56 22.61
N ALA A 430 32.01 -8.29 22.57
CA ALA A 430 31.34 -7.26 21.78
C ALA A 430 31.48 -7.49 20.28
N ALA A 431 32.65 -7.95 19.81
CA ALA A 431 32.88 -8.32 18.41
C ALA A 431 32.05 -9.56 18.03
N GLU A 432 32.08 -10.60 18.86
CA GLU A 432 31.29 -11.82 18.68
C GLU A 432 29.78 -11.52 18.63
N LYS A 433 29.29 -10.67 19.55
CA LYS A 433 27.90 -10.20 19.52
C LYS A 433 27.56 -9.54 18.19
N LYS A 434 28.43 -8.68 17.66
CA LYS A 434 28.19 -7.96 16.41
C LYS A 434 28.07 -8.93 15.22
N GLU A 435 28.94 -9.93 15.16
CA GLU A 435 28.92 -10.98 14.12
C GLU A 435 27.68 -11.85 14.23
N LEU A 436 27.36 -12.36 15.43
CA LEU A 436 26.16 -13.16 15.67
C LEU A 436 24.87 -12.41 15.32
N TYR A 437 24.79 -11.10 15.59
CA TYR A 437 23.64 -10.28 15.22
C TYR A 437 23.53 -10.03 13.70
N ALA A 438 24.63 -10.07 12.96
CA ALA A 438 24.58 -10.03 11.51
C ALA A 438 23.98 -11.33 10.96
N GLU A 439 24.49 -12.48 11.41
CA GLU A 439 23.98 -13.79 11.00
C GLU A 439 22.52 -14.03 11.43
N TYR A 440 22.17 -13.62 12.65
CA TYR A 440 20.81 -13.73 13.17
C TYR A 440 19.80 -12.93 12.33
N ARG A 441 20.18 -11.75 11.82
CA ARG A 441 19.30 -10.94 10.97
C ARG A 441 18.97 -11.64 9.66
N GLU A 442 19.96 -12.24 9.03
CA GLU A 442 19.75 -13.03 7.81
C GLU A 442 18.96 -14.32 8.11
N ALA A 443 19.34 -15.08 9.13
CA ALA A 443 18.61 -16.29 9.52
C ALA A 443 17.14 -16.01 9.87
N ARG A 444 16.85 -14.89 10.55
CA ARG A 444 15.48 -14.47 10.85
C ARG A 444 14.70 -14.10 9.59
N LYS A 445 15.35 -13.46 8.62
CA LYS A 445 14.74 -13.10 7.34
C LYS A 445 14.41 -14.37 6.55
N ASP A 446 15.38 -15.27 6.40
CA ASP A 446 15.24 -16.55 5.70
C ASP A 446 14.13 -17.40 6.33
N MET A 447 14.18 -17.60 7.66
CA MET A 447 13.15 -18.31 8.42
C MET A 447 11.77 -17.72 8.15
N ARG A 448 11.63 -16.38 8.21
CA ARG A 448 10.34 -15.74 7.98
C ARG A 448 9.83 -15.95 6.56
N GLU A 449 10.69 -15.85 5.56
CA GLU A 449 10.31 -16.05 4.17
C GLU A 449 9.90 -17.51 3.92
N VAL A 450 10.70 -18.50 4.34
CA VAL A 450 10.39 -19.92 4.09
C VAL A 450 9.17 -20.40 4.87
N THR A 451 9.01 -19.99 6.14
CA THR A 451 7.85 -20.38 6.96
C THR A 451 6.56 -19.74 6.45
N THR A 452 6.62 -18.50 5.96
CA THR A 452 5.48 -17.84 5.30
C THR A 452 5.14 -18.55 3.98
N ALA A 453 6.15 -19.02 3.24
CA ALA A 453 5.92 -19.75 1.99
C ALA A 453 5.25 -21.08 2.29
N LYS A 454 5.79 -21.85 3.25
CA LYS A 454 5.20 -23.10 3.74
C LYS A 454 3.76 -22.90 4.17
N ALA A 455 3.47 -21.95 5.07
CA ALA A 455 2.12 -21.70 5.54
C ALA A 455 1.12 -21.34 4.40
N ASN A 456 1.58 -20.62 3.38
CA ASN A 456 0.75 -20.31 2.21
C ASN A 456 0.52 -21.54 1.31
N ILE A 457 1.51 -22.42 1.17
CA ILE A 457 1.36 -23.70 0.45
C ILE A 457 0.49 -24.68 1.24
N ASP A 458 0.64 -24.76 2.57
CA ASP A 458 -0.21 -25.55 3.45
C ASP A 458 -1.69 -25.15 3.30
N TYR A 459 -1.95 -23.85 3.21
CA TYR A 459 -3.29 -23.34 2.95
C TYR A 459 -3.82 -23.77 1.58
N LEU A 460 -2.95 -23.86 0.56
CA LEU A 460 -3.34 -24.32 -0.78
C LEU A 460 -3.65 -25.80 -0.84
N LEU A 461 -2.86 -26.60 -0.13
CA LEU A 461 -3.01 -28.05 -0.04
C LEU A 461 -4.11 -28.45 0.95
N GLY A 462 -4.72 -27.49 1.66
CA GLY A 462 -5.76 -27.75 2.66
C GLY A 462 -5.22 -28.35 3.97
N LEU A 463 -3.92 -28.28 4.20
CA LEU A 463 -3.21 -28.86 5.36
C LEU A 463 -3.36 -28.01 6.63
N THR A 464 -3.75 -26.74 6.52
CA THR A 464 -3.91 -25.78 7.63
C THR A 464 -4.95 -26.17 8.70
N GLY A 465 -5.67 -27.29 8.52
CA GLY A 465 -6.61 -27.85 9.50
C GLY A 465 -6.18 -29.18 10.14
N GLN A 466 -5.10 -29.83 9.69
CA GLN A 466 -4.70 -31.16 10.18
C GLN A 466 -3.74 -31.13 11.37
N GLU A 467 -2.95 -30.05 11.55
CA GLU A 467 -2.00 -29.93 12.68
C GLU A 467 -2.71 -29.89 14.05
N LYS A 468 -3.93 -29.34 14.13
CA LYS A 468 -4.70 -29.31 15.39
C LYS A 468 -5.19 -30.67 15.86
N ASN A 469 -5.32 -31.66 14.98
CA ASN A 469 -5.80 -32.99 15.36
C ASN A 469 -4.65 -33.90 15.84
N LYS A 470 -3.40 -33.65 15.44
CA LYS A 470 -2.26 -34.48 15.88
C LYS A 470 -1.73 -34.14 17.27
N GLU A 471 -1.95 -32.91 17.77
CA GLU A 471 -1.64 -32.51 19.15
C GLU A 471 -2.70 -32.94 20.18
N GLN A 472 -3.84 -33.49 19.76
CA GLN A 472 -4.87 -34.02 20.66
C GLN A 472 -4.83 -35.56 20.82
N GLU A 473 -3.94 -36.25 20.10
CA GLU A 473 -3.77 -37.72 20.16
C GLU A 473 -2.38 -38.16 20.68
N ARG A 474 -1.63 -37.27 21.33
CA ARG A 474 -0.45 -37.61 22.15
C ARG A 474 -0.57 -36.93 23.50
#